data_AF-A0A345CT32-F1
#
_entry.id   AF-A0A345CT32-F1
#
_cell.length_a   1.000
_cell.length_b   1.000
_cell.length_c   1.000
_cell.angle_alpha   90.00
_cell.angle_beta   90.00
_cell.angle_gamma   90.00
#
_symmetry.space_group_name_H-M   'P 1'
#
loop_
_entity.id
_entity.type
_entity.pdbx_description
1 polymer ?
#
loop_
_entity_poly.entity_id
_entity_poly.type
_entity_poly.pdbx_seq_one_letter_code
_entity_poly.pdbx_strand_id
1 'polypeptide(L)'
;MQSIKRSAGHANTRSCAAAPLTPQACYVQKVPEPDHAAENLQTAQDEYDSVPEHITALQQRMDDDDYNDANTEESVKAQKATWTIYRKALRAYIAAADGTKSLPTAPRQSLKAGTKDPCRYGRV
;
A
#
# COMPACT_ATOMS: atom_id res chain seq x y z
N MET A 1 -40.28 -0.01 63.97
CA MET A 1 -39.66 -0.61 62.76
C MET A 1 -39.19 -2.02 63.16
N GLN A 2 -39.86 -3.09 62.70
CA GLN A 2 -39.44 -3.96 61.58
C GLN A 2 -37.96 -4.37 61.67
N SER A 3 -37.46 -5.59 61.58
CA SER A 3 -37.95 -6.98 61.55
C SER A 3 -36.66 -7.85 61.57
N ILE A 4 -36.48 -8.74 62.53
CA ILE A 4 -36.42 -10.21 62.37
C ILE A 4 -35.18 -10.81 61.63
N LYS A 5 -34.32 -11.42 62.47
CA LYS A 5 -33.74 -12.80 62.45
C LYS A 5 -32.82 -13.28 61.30
N ARG A 6 -31.57 -13.56 61.71
CA ARG A 6 -30.79 -14.83 61.69
C ARG A 6 -30.95 -15.79 60.49
N SER A 7 -29.82 -16.16 59.87
CA SER A 7 -29.36 -17.56 59.63
C SER A 7 -28.05 -17.53 58.83
N ALA A 8 -26.98 -18.20 59.28
CA ALA A 8 -26.56 -19.54 58.85
C ALA A 8 -26.49 -19.64 57.31
N GLY A 9 -25.36 -19.90 56.69
CA GLY A 9 -24.43 -20.97 56.97
C GLY A 9 -24.03 -21.57 55.62
N HIS A 10 -22.83 -22.13 55.58
CA HIS A 10 -22.26 -22.94 54.51
C HIS A 10 -23.29 -23.75 53.69
N ALA A 11 -23.13 -23.74 52.36
CA ALA A 11 -22.71 -24.91 51.59
C ALA A 11 -22.85 -24.62 50.09
N ASN A 12 -21.72 -24.44 49.42
CA ASN A 12 -21.62 -24.58 47.98
C ASN A 12 -21.85 -26.07 47.65
N THR A 13 -23.08 -26.41 47.26
CA THR A 13 -23.47 -27.75 46.87
C THR A 13 -22.92 -28.08 45.48
N ARG A 14 -22.10 -29.14 45.43
CA ARG A 14 -22.10 -30.25 44.44
C ARG A 14 -23.17 -30.11 43.34
N SER A 15 -22.96 -30.43 42.07
CA SER A 15 -21.99 -31.30 41.41
C SER A 15 -22.23 -31.23 39.88
N CYS A 16 -21.24 -31.73 39.14
CA CYS A 16 -21.32 -32.47 37.87
C CYS A 16 -21.97 -31.82 36.63
N ALA A 17 -21.12 -31.41 35.67
CA ALA A 17 -21.23 -31.87 34.29
C ALA A 17 -19.88 -31.69 33.58
N ALA A 18 -19.36 -32.76 33.01
CA ALA A 18 -18.17 -32.75 32.19
C ALA A 18 -18.49 -32.33 30.75
N ALA A 19 -17.50 -31.67 30.13
CA ALA A 19 -17.21 -31.52 28.68
C ALA A 19 -17.91 -30.38 27.90
N PRO A 20 -17.33 -29.92 26.76
CA PRO A 20 -15.98 -30.10 26.22
C PRO A 20 -15.25 -28.77 25.96
N LEU A 21 -13.96 -28.91 25.62
CA LEU A 21 -13.06 -27.89 25.07
C LEU A 21 -13.76 -26.94 24.10
N THR A 22 -14.03 -25.70 24.51
CA THR A 22 -14.10 -24.61 23.54
C THR A 22 -12.66 -24.17 23.29
N PRO A 23 -12.13 -24.20 22.06
CA PRO A 23 -11.00 -23.35 21.78
C PRO A 23 -11.44 -21.94 22.17
N GLN A 24 -10.65 -21.24 22.99
CA GLN A 24 -10.80 -19.80 23.10
C GLN A 24 -10.86 -19.31 21.67
N ALA A 25 -12.05 -18.88 21.24
CA ALA A 25 -12.15 -18.13 20.01
C ALA A 25 -11.23 -16.95 20.28
N CYS A 26 -10.05 -16.98 19.68
CA CYS A 26 -9.20 -15.82 19.58
C CYS A 26 -10.12 -14.78 18.98
N TYR A 27 -10.65 -13.90 19.83
CA TYR A 27 -11.30 -12.70 19.37
C TYR A 27 -10.17 -12.00 18.64
N VAL A 28 -10.11 -12.19 17.33
CA VAL A 28 -9.40 -11.31 16.44
C VAL A 28 -10.11 -10.01 16.68
N GLN A 29 -9.60 -9.23 17.64
CA GLN A 29 -9.73 -7.80 17.61
C GLN A 29 -9.40 -7.48 16.18
N LYS A 30 -10.42 -7.11 15.41
CA LYS A 30 -10.22 -6.51 14.10
C LYS A 30 -9.56 -5.19 14.44
N VAL A 31 -8.24 -5.24 14.68
CA VAL A 31 -7.38 -4.07 14.62
C VAL A 31 -7.75 -3.51 13.25
N PRO A 32 -8.36 -2.32 13.16
CA PRO A 32 -8.51 -1.71 11.86
C PRO A 32 -7.11 -1.74 11.25
N GLU A 33 -6.97 -2.36 10.07
CA GLU A 33 -5.70 -2.26 9.36
C GLU A 33 -5.26 -0.80 9.40
N PRO A 34 -3.97 -0.51 9.61
CA PRO A 34 -3.51 0.87 9.52
C PRO A 34 -4.11 1.46 8.24
N ASP A 35 -4.87 2.54 8.40
CA ASP A 35 -5.61 3.16 7.31
C ASP A 35 -4.59 3.78 6.35
N HIS A 36 -4.01 2.93 5.49
CA HIS A 36 -3.05 3.31 4.46
C HIS A 36 -3.72 4.21 3.41
N ALA A 37 -5.03 4.47 3.53
CA ALA A 37 -5.74 5.38 2.64
C ALA A 37 -5.21 6.81 2.74
N ALA A 38 -4.91 7.29 3.95
CA ALA A 38 -4.29 8.60 4.12
C ALA A 38 -2.88 8.65 3.48
N GLU A 39 -2.06 7.62 3.71
CA GLU A 39 -0.71 7.51 3.14
C GLU A 39 -0.74 7.39 1.61
N ASN A 40 -1.72 6.66 1.07
CA ASN A 40 -1.90 6.50 -0.37
C ASN A 40 -2.35 7.80 -1.02
N LEU A 41 -3.27 8.55 -0.41
CA LEU A 41 -3.67 9.86 -0.93
C LEU A 41 -2.51 10.86 -0.88
N GLN A 42 -1.73 10.85 0.19
CA GLN A 42 -0.54 11.69 0.31
C GLN A 42 0.52 11.33 -0.75
N THR A 43 0.78 10.03 -0.94
CA THR A 43 1.72 9.54 -1.96
C THR A 43 1.22 9.88 -3.37
N ALA A 44 -0.09 9.73 -3.63
CA ALA A 44 -0.66 10.08 -4.93
C ALA A 44 -0.48 11.58 -5.25
N GLN A 45 -0.60 12.44 -4.23
CA GLN A 45 -0.39 13.88 -4.38
C GLN A 45 1.08 14.20 -4.68
N ASP A 46 2.01 13.63 -3.90
CA ASP A 46 3.46 13.81 -4.10
C ASP A 46 3.91 13.38 -5.51
N GLU A 47 3.44 12.21 -5.96
CA GLU A 47 3.67 11.72 -7.32
C GLU A 47 3.04 12.67 -8.36
N TYR A 48 1.80 13.12 -8.14
CA TYR A 48 1.12 14.02 -9.08
C TYR A 48 1.86 15.35 -9.24
N ASP A 49 2.44 15.88 -8.16
CA ASP A 49 3.23 17.10 -8.18
C ASP A 49 4.61 16.92 -8.84
N SER A 50 5.18 15.71 -8.79
CA SER A 50 6.46 15.36 -9.42
C SER A 50 6.34 15.01 -10.92
N VAL A 51 5.21 14.43 -11.36
CA VAL A 51 4.99 14.01 -12.76
C VAL A 51 5.20 15.12 -13.82
N PRO A 52 4.80 16.38 -13.61
CA PRO A 52 5.12 17.49 -14.52
C PRO A 52 6.61 17.63 -14.83
N GLU A 53 7.49 17.38 -13.86
CA GLU A 53 8.94 17.45 -14.05
C GLU A 53 9.42 16.35 -15.00
N HIS A 54 8.92 15.12 -14.84
CA HIS A 54 9.21 14.01 -15.75
C HIS A 54 8.73 14.28 -17.18
N ILE A 55 7.54 14.84 -17.35
CA ILE A 55 7.00 15.20 -18.67
C ILE A 55 7.86 16.29 -19.31
N THR A 56 8.29 17.28 -18.53
CA THR A 56 9.13 18.40 -19.00
C THR A 56 10.51 17.91 -19.40
N ALA A 57 11.16 17.07 -18.60
CA ALA A 57 12.45 16.48 -18.93
C ALA A 57 12.41 15.65 -20.23
N LEU A 58 11.35 14.85 -20.43
CA LEU A 58 11.15 14.10 -21.68
C LEU A 58 10.88 15.02 -22.87
N GLN A 59 10.16 16.12 -22.67
CA GLN A 59 9.92 17.12 -23.71
C GLN A 59 11.23 17.79 -24.13
N GLN A 60 12.04 18.25 -23.17
CA GLN A 60 13.34 18.86 -23.46
C GLN A 60 14.25 17.90 -24.24
N ARG A 61 14.31 16.63 -23.84
CA ARG A 61 15.04 15.61 -24.61
C ARG A 61 14.59 15.52 -26.06
N MET A 62 13.28 15.63 -26.31
CA MET A 62 12.75 15.64 -27.69
C MET A 62 13.11 16.92 -28.44
N ASP A 63 13.11 18.07 -27.77
CA ASP A 63 13.45 19.36 -28.36
C ASP A 63 14.95 19.47 -28.68
N ASP A 64 15.81 18.86 -27.86
CA ASP A 64 17.27 18.79 -28.05
C ASP A 64 17.71 17.66 -29.00
N ASP A 65 16.78 16.82 -29.48
CA ASP A 65 17.06 15.60 -30.26
C ASP A 65 18.06 14.65 -29.56
N ASP A 66 18.10 14.67 -28.22
CA ASP A 66 19.04 13.93 -27.37
C ASP A 66 18.61 12.45 -27.26
N TYR A 67 18.87 11.68 -28.31
CA TYR A 67 18.50 10.26 -28.38
C TYR A 67 19.71 9.33 -28.29
N ASN A 68 19.50 8.16 -27.70
CA ASN A 68 20.50 7.08 -27.64
C ASN A 68 19.82 5.70 -27.70
N ASP A 69 20.59 4.61 -27.74
CA ASP A 69 20.06 3.24 -27.81
C ASP A 69 19.06 2.89 -26.69
N ALA A 70 19.15 3.54 -25.53
CA ALA A 70 18.23 3.34 -24.41
C ALA A 70 17.03 4.31 -24.44
N ASN A 71 17.13 5.43 -25.16
CA ASN A 71 16.15 6.51 -25.22
C ASN A 71 15.97 6.93 -26.68
N THR A 72 15.45 6.03 -27.50
CA THR A 72 15.08 6.35 -28.88
C THR A 72 13.92 7.35 -28.91
N GLU A 73 13.75 8.08 -30.00
CA GLU A 73 12.64 9.01 -30.20
C GLU A 73 11.28 8.35 -29.91
N GLU A 74 11.07 7.13 -30.41
CA GLU A 74 9.85 6.35 -30.17
C GLU A 74 9.67 6.03 -28.68
N SER A 75 10.73 5.61 -27.98
CA SER A 75 10.70 5.30 -26.54
C SER A 75 10.43 6.55 -25.69
N VAL A 76 11.03 7.69 -26.02
CA VAL A 76 10.82 8.96 -25.32
C VAL A 76 9.38 9.46 -25.51
N LYS A 77 8.84 9.37 -26.74
CA LYS A 77 7.44 9.69 -27.03
C LYS A 77 6.47 8.77 -26.29
N ALA A 78 6.74 7.46 -26.29
CA ALA A 78 5.95 6.48 -25.56
C ALA A 78 5.98 6.75 -24.05
N GLN A 79 7.16 6.99 -23.47
CA GLN A 79 7.32 7.33 -22.06
C GLN A 79 6.55 8.61 -21.70
N LYS A 80 6.63 9.65 -22.52
CA LYS A 80 5.89 10.91 -22.29
C LYS A 80 4.38 10.67 -22.31
N ALA A 81 3.89 9.84 -23.24
CA ALA A 81 2.48 9.45 -23.27
C ALA A 81 2.09 8.66 -22.01
N THR A 82 2.92 7.73 -21.55
CA THR A 82 2.68 6.95 -20.32
C THR A 82 2.64 7.84 -19.09
N TRP A 83 3.59 8.76 -18.91
CA TRP A 83 3.59 9.74 -17.81
C TRP A 83 2.35 10.64 -17.86
N THR A 84 1.89 11.02 -19.06
CA THR A 84 0.65 11.80 -19.21
C THR A 84 -0.59 11.00 -18.79
N ILE A 85 -0.67 9.72 -19.15
CA ILE A 85 -1.74 8.81 -18.71
C ILE A 85 -1.68 8.61 -17.19
N TYR A 86 -0.48 8.40 -16.65
CA TYR A 86 -0.24 8.24 -15.23
C TYR A 86 -0.73 9.45 -14.42
N ARG A 87 -0.38 10.67 -14.87
CA ARG A 87 -0.88 11.92 -14.28
C ARG A 87 -2.41 11.98 -14.23
N LYS A 88 -3.08 11.55 -15.31
CA LYS A 88 -4.54 11.52 -15.38
C LYS A 88 -5.13 10.49 -14.41
N ALA A 89 -4.48 9.33 -14.27
CA ALA A 89 -4.89 8.30 -13.31
C ALA A 89 -4.74 8.80 -11.86
N LEU A 90 -3.62 9.45 -11.53
CA LEU A 90 -3.41 10.09 -10.23
C LEU A 90 -4.46 11.16 -9.93
N ARG A 91 -4.74 12.05 -10.89
CA ARG A 91 -5.80 13.05 -10.74
C ARG A 91 -7.16 12.42 -10.43
N ALA A 92 -7.51 11.34 -11.13
CA ALA A 92 -8.76 10.61 -10.88
C ALA A 92 -8.77 9.92 -9.51
N TYR A 93 -7.63 9.36 -9.09
CA TYR A 93 -7.46 8.72 -7.79
C TYR A 93 -7.60 9.73 -6.64
N ILE A 94 -6.90 10.86 -6.72
CA ILE A 94 -6.99 11.96 -5.74
C ILE A 94 -8.41 12.53 -5.71
N ALA A 95 -9.04 12.76 -6.87
CA ALA A 95 -10.39 13.27 -6.96
C ALA A 95 -11.45 12.32 -6.38
N ALA A 96 -11.20 11.01 -6.41
CA ALA A 96 -12.07 10.03 -5.75
C ALA A 96 -11.97 10.08 -4.22
N ALA A 97 -10.91 10.69 -3.67
CA ALA A 97 -10.61 10.76 -2.23
C ALA A 97 -10.67 9.39 -1.52
N ASP A 98 -10.48 8.32 -2.29
CA ASP A 98 -10.63 6.94 -1.85
C ASP A 98 -9.26 6.27 -1.87
N GLY A 99 -8.51 6.49 -0.79
CA GLY A 99 -7.16 5.94 -0.61
C GLY A 99 -7.14 4.42 -0.38
N THR A 100 -8.30 3.78 -0.26
CA THR A 100 -8.40 2.33 -0.05
C THR A 100 -8.07 1.54 -1.32
N LYS A 101 -8.13 2.18 -2.48
CA LYS A 101 -7.74 1.59 -3.76
C LYS A 101 -6.22 1.57 -3.90
N SER A 102 -5.72 0.60 -4.66
CA SER A 102 -4.30 0.54 -5.00
C SER A 102 -3.86 1.80 -5.75
N LEU A 103 -2.73 2.36 -5.33
CA LEU A 103 -2.07 3.47 -6.01
C LEU A 103 -1.79 3.12 -7.49
N PRO A 104 -1.99 4.07 -8.42
CA PRO A 104 -1.52 3.92 -9.78
C PRO A 104 -0.01 3.63 -9.79
N THR A 105 0.43 2.67 -10.60
CA THR A 105 1.86 2.34 -10.72
C THR A 105 2.59 3.34 -11.61
N ALA A 106 3.63 3.97 -11.07
CA ALA A 106 4.47 4.88 -11.84
C ALA A 106 5.13 4.15 -13.02
N PRO A 107 5.20 4.78 -14.21
CA PRO A 107 5.95 4.23 -15.32
C PRO A 107 7.42 4.21 -14.94
N ARG A 108 7.97 3.02 -14.74
CA ARG A 108 9.41 2.87 -14.58
C ARG A 108 10.05 3.35 -15.87
N GLN A 109 10.83 4.44 -15.80
CA GLN A 109 11.81 4.71 -16.84
C GLN A 109 12.59 3.41 -16.98
N SER A 110 12.58 2.83 -18.17
CA SER A 110 13.22 1.57 -18.47
C SER A 110 14.74 1.74 -18.42
N LEU A 111 15.27 2.01 -17.23
CA LEU A 111 16.50 1.41 -16.78
C LEU A 111 16.24 -0.07 -16.95
N LYS A 112 16.69 -0.66 -18.06
CA LYS A 112 16.84 -2.11 -18.13
C LYS A 112 17.49 -2.46 -16.81
N ALA A 113 16.75 -3.17 -15.95
CA ALA A 113 17.34 -3.86 -14.84
C ALA A 113 18.33 -4.80 -15.52
N GLY A 114 19.56 -4.33 -15.67
CA GLY A 114 20.69 -5.22 -15.72
C GLY A 114 20.55 -5.96 -14.42
N THR A 115 19.94 -7.13 -14.48
CA THR A 115 20.26 -8.25 -13.61
C THR A 115 21.78 -8.41 -13.74
N LYS A 116 22.53 -7.53 -13.06
CA LYS A 116 23.86 -7.87 -12.59
C LYS A 116 23.58 -8.92 -11.55
N ASP A 117 23.52 -10.14 -12.05
CA ASP A 117 23.68 -11.34 -11.27
C ASP A 117 24.85 -11.08 -10.29
N PRO A 118 24.60 -10.99 -8.97
CA PRO A 118 25.68 -10.71 -8.02
C PRO A 118 26.62 -11.91 -7.83
N CYS A 119 26.50 -12.97 -8.64
CA CYS A 119 27.24 -14.21 -8.44
C CYS A 119 28.23 -14.52 -9.57
N ARG A 120 29.23 -13.65 -9.80
CA ARG A 120 30.49 -14.13 -10.40
C ARG A 120 31.72 -13.31 -10.02
N TYR A 121 31.96 -13.18 -8.72
CA TYR A 121 33.29 -12.93 -8.17
C TYR A 121 33.55 -13.85 -6.96
N GLY A 122 33.72 -15.14 -7.24
CA GLY A 122 34.56 -16.04 -6.45
C GLY A 122 35.60 -16.57 -7.43
N ARG A 123 36.87 -16.15 -7.37
CA ARG A 123 37.91 -16.73 -6.51
C ARG A 123 37.82 -18.26 -6.47
N VAL A 124 38.50 -18.91 -7.42
CA VAL A 124 39.52 -19.95 -7.17
C VAL A 124 40.61 -19.82 -8.23
#